data_AF-X1C6Q4-F1
#
_entry.id   AF-X1C6Q4-F1
#
_cell.length_a   1.000
_cell.length_b   1.000
_cell.length_c   1.000
_cell.angle_alpha   90.00
_cell.angle_beta   90.00
_cell.angle_gamma   90.00
#
_symmetry.space_group_name_H-M   'P 1'
#
loop_
_entity.id
_entity.type
_entity.pdbx_description
1 polymer ?
#
loop_
_entity_poly.entity_id
_entity_poly.type
_entity_poly.pdbx_seq_one_letter_code
_entity_poly.pdbx_strand_id
1 'polypeptide(L)'
;LTDPRGIGTFFGAGSLIADDGITAQIPETWQAAWKWNYTGMWTDWFIPNTPYQNSDFMQGGGGPFSSGNLAMIHIHSWFVAPWGLADIASWNLAATPSYNGVVTSKMHADTFCIPTGALNKDHTAAFEVLTYLLSEEVASKLLLIYGGMPARLSLQDAYFDTYTEANFPDRDDINWDVVVAGMAYPDNPNHESWMPSFQETTDKYNELWNKWANTSGLDMDTEIAELTSALQSIFDAAE
;
A
#
# COMPACT_ATOMS: atom_id res chain seq x y z
N LEU A 1 3.60 -2.31 6.15
CA LEU A 1 2.75 -1.19 5.66
C LEU A 1 1.69 -1.74 4.69
N THR A 2 0.64 -2.34 5.24
CA THR A 2 -0.61 -2.54 4.51
C THR A 2 -1.72 -2.70 5.54
N ASP A 3 -2.90 -2.19 5.23
CA ASP A 3 -4.11 -2.35 6.03
C ASP A 3 -5.03 -3.41 5.38
N PRO A 4 -6.20 -3.73 5.96
CA PRO A 4 -7.15 -4.67 5.36
C PRO A 4 -7.54 -4.33 3.93
N ARG A 5 -7.73 -3.05 3.60
CA ARG A 5 -8.16 -2.61 2.27
C ARG A 5 -7.08 -2.95 1.23
N GLY A 6 -5.82 -2.73 1.58
CA GLY A 6 -4.68 -3.10 0.75
C GLY A 6 -4.57 -4.62 0.53
N ILE A 7 -4.83 -5.45 1.55
CA ILE A 7 -4.90 -6.92 1.38
C ILE A 7 -6.07 -7.32 0.48
N GLY A 8 -7.24 -6.72 0.69
CA GLY A 8 -8.44 -6.96 -0.11
C GLY A 8 -8.21 -6.70 -1.59
N THR A 9 -7.53 -5.58 -1.87
CA THR A 9 -7.23 -5.11 -3.21
C THR A 9 -6.40 -6.09 -4.03
N PHE A 10 -5.55 -6.91 -3.40
CA PHE A 10 -4.80 -7.94 -4.12
C PHE A 10 -5.67 -9.03 -4.73
N PHE A 11 -6.91 -9.18 -4.26
CA PHE A 11 -7.89 -10.12 -4.82
C PHE A 11 -8.88 -9.42 -5.78
N GLY A 12 -8.85 -8.08 -5.85
CA GLY A 12 -9.68 -7.29 -6.76
C GLY A 12 -9.87 -5.87 -6.25
N ALA A 13 -9.92 -4.91 -7.17
CA ALA A 13 -10.27 -3.52 -6.85
C ALA A 13 -11.64 -3.42 -6.17
N GLY A 14 -11.82 -2.44 -5.29
CA GLY A 14 -13.03 -2.33 -4.47
C GLY A 14 -13.05 -1.10 -3.58
N SER A 15 -14.18 -0.89 -2.90
CA SER A 15 -14.43 0.23 -2.00
C SER A 15 -15.23 -0.25 -0.79
N LEU A 16 -15.06 0.44 0.34
CA LEU A 16 -15.91 0.25 1.52
C LEU A 16 -17.28 0.93 1.39
N ILE A 17 -17.47 1.72 0.33
CA ILE A 17 -18.70 2.45 0.02
C ILE A 17 -19.29 1.85 -1.25
N ALA A 18 -20.59 1.58 -1.25
CA ALA A 18 -21.33 1.14 -2.42
C ALA A 18 -21.52 2.26 -3.44
N ASP A 19 -22.05 1.90 -4.62
CA ASP A 19 -22.25 2.82 -5.74
C ASP A 19 -23.22 3.98 -5.41
N ASP A 20 -24.05 3.84 -4.37
CA ASP A 20 -24.94 4.89 -3.88
C ASP A 20 -24.23 5.98 -3.07
N GLY A 21 -22.96 5.78 -2.73
CA GLY A 21 -22.12 6.72 -2.00
C GLY A 21 -22.36 6.76 -0.48
N ILE A 22 -23.28 5.95 0.06
CA ILE A 22 -23.71 6.02 1.46
C ILE A 22 -23.82 4.64 2.15
N THR A 23 -24.00 3.56 1.38
CA THR A 23 -24.09 2.21 1.93
C THR A 23 -22.69 1.65 2.17
N ALA A 24 -22.42 1.18 3.39
CA ALA A 24 -21.21 0.46 3.71
C ALA A 24 -21.22 -0.94 3.10
N GLN A 25 -20.09 -1.37 2.56
CA GLN A 25 -19.91 -2.72 2.00
C GLN A 25 -18.49 -3.25 2.25
N ILE A 26 -18.35 -4.57 2.20
CA ILE A 26 -17.05 -5.22 2.00
C ILE A 26 -17.15 -6.08 0.73
N PRO A 27 -16.43 -5.77 -0.35
CA PRO A 27 -16.48 -6.54 -1.59
C PRO A 27 -16.19 -8.02 -1.36
N GLU A 28 -16.86 -8.93 -2.08
CA GLU A 28 -16.66 -10.38 -1.92
C GLU A 28 -15.19 -10.81 -2.08
N THR A 29 -14.48 -10.17 -3.02
CA THR A 29 -13.04 -10.39 -3.24
C THR A 29 -12.22 -10.01 -2.01
N TRP A 30 -12.59 -8.93 -1.31
CA TRP A 30 -11.90 -8.49 -0.08
C TRP A 30 -12.18 -9.44 1.07
N GLN A 31 -13.42 -9.90 1.22
CA GLN A 31 -13.77 -10.93 2.19
C GLN A 31 -12.95 -12.21 1.97
N ALA A 32 -12.82 -12.65 0.72
CA ALA A 32 -12.00 -13.80 0.35
C ALA A 32 -10.52 -13.58 0.68
N ALA A 33 -9.97 -12.40 0.38
CA ALA A 33 -8.59 -12.05 0.70
C ALA A 33 -8.32 -12.07 2.20
N TRP A 34 -9.23 -11.51 3.00
CA TRP A 34 -9.07 -11.43 4.45
C TRP A 34 -9.13 -12.81 5.10
N LYS A 35 -10.06 -13.66 4.66
CA LYS A 35 -10.12 -15.06 5.10
C LYS A 35 -8.86 -15.83 4.71
N TRP A 36 -8.40 -15.70 3.47
CA TRP A 36 -7.16 -16.34 3.01
C TRP A 36 -5.94 -15.87 3.81
N ASN A 37 -5.83 -14.58 4.08
CA ASN A 37 -4.76 -14.01 4.88
C ASN A 37 -4.79 -14.54 6.32
N TYR A 38 -5.99 -14.58 6.93
CA TYR A 38 -6.19 -15.12 8.27
C TYR A 38 -5.83 -16.62 8.36
N THR A 39 -6.26 -17.44 7.40
CA THR A 39 -5.87 -18.84 7.28
C THR A 39 -4.36 -18.98 7.13
N GLY A 40 -3.73 -18.14 6.29
CA GLY A 40 -2.28 -18.11 6.12
C GLY A 40 -1.51 -17.75 7.40
N MET A 41 -2.10 -16.96 8.30
CA MET A 41 -1.52 -16.60 9.59
C MET A 41 -1.67 -17.68 10.67
N TRP A 42 -2.85 -18.31 10.76
CA TRP A 42 -3.23 -19.10 11.94
C TRP A 42 -3.45 -20.58 11.68
N THR A 43 -3.49 -21.01 10.41
CA THR A 43 -3.69 -22.40 10.01
C THR A 43 -2.51 -22.92 9.20
N ASP A 44 -2.13 -22.20 8.14
CA ASP A 44 -1.09 -22.65 7.20
C ASP A 44 0.29 -22.09 7.55
N TRP A 45 0.36 -21.04 8.37
CA TRP A 45 1.58 -20.44 8.93
C TRP A 45 2.61 -19.93 7.93
N PHE A 46 2.19 -19.60 6.69
CA PHE A 46 3.08 -18.99 5.70
C PHE A 46 3.07 -17.46 5.72
N ILE A 47 2.14 -16.84 6.45
CA ILE A 47 2.11 -15.39 6.71
C ILE A 47 2.41 -15.16 8.19
N PRO A 48 3.41 -14.36 8.56
CA PRO A 48 3.67 -14.08 9.96
C PRO A 48 2.54 -13.22 10.55
N ASN A 49 1.97 -13.64 11.67
CA ASN A 49 1.06 -12.82 12.47
C ASN A 49 1.85 -11.76 13.28
N THR A 50 1.17 -10.89 14.02
CA THR A 50 1.82 -9.78 14.76
C THR A 50 2.89 -10.27 15.75
N PRO A 51 2.66 -11.29 16.61
CA PRO A 51 3.71 -11.85 17.45
C PRO A 51 4.96 -12.31 16.70
N TYR A 52 4.80 -12.99 15.56
CA TYR A 52 5.95 -13.41 14.74
C TYR A 52 6.65 -12.23 14.07
N GLN A 53 5.89 -11.28 13.50
CA GLN A 53 6.47 -10.09 12.89
C GLN A 53 7.27 -9.24 13.89
N ASN A 54 6.93 -9.30 15.17
CA ASN A 54 7.62 -8.59 16.25
C ASN A 54 8.73 -9.40 16.94
N SER A 55 8.98 -10.64 16.50
CA SER A 55 10.05 -11.45 17.06
C SER A 55 11.43 -10.93 16.63
N ASP A 56 12.44 -11.05 17.49
CA ASP A 56 13.79 -10.52 17.26
C ASP A 56 14.40 -11.01 15.93
N PHE A 57 14.20 -12.29 15.59
CA PHE A 57 14.76 -12.87 14.36
C PHE A 57 14.04 -12.39 13.09
N MET A 58 12.84 -11.80 13.23
CA MET A 58 12.11 -11.19 12.12
C MET A 58 12.37 -9.68 12.02
N GLN A 59 13.26 -9.10 12.82
CA GLN A 59 13.60 -7.68 12.73
C GLN A 59 14.71 -7.43 11.69
N GLY A 60 14.62 -6.28 11.02
CA GLY A 60 15.61 -5.78 10.05
C GLY A 60 15.33 -4.32 9.69
N GLY A 61 16.20 -3.69 8.90
CA GLY A 61 16.12 -2.26 8.57
C GLY A 61 14.77 -1.79 7.98
N GLY A 62 14.10 -2.67 7.22
CA GLY A 62 12.74 -2.46 6.69
C GLY A 62 11.69 -3.44 7.23
N GLY A 63 11.96 -4.10 8.36
CA GLY A 63 11.05 -5.06 8.99
C GLY A 63 11.24 -6.51 8.51
N PRO A 64 10.20 -7.36 8.58
CA PRO A 64 10.27 -8.81 8.36
C PRO A 64 11.05 -9.29 7.14
N PHE A 65 10.84 -8.66 5.97
CA PHE A 65 11.55 -9.05 4.76
C PHE A 65 13.06 -8.79 4.86
N SER A 66 13.44 -7.63 5.41
CA SER A 66 14.84 -7.25 5.60
C SER A 66 15.61 -8.14 6.57
N SER A 67 14.92 -8.96 7.38
CA SER A 67 15.59 -9.92 8.26
C SER A 67 16.21 -11.12 7.54
N GLY A 68 15.82 -11.37 6.28
CA GLY A 68 16.19 -12.57 5.52
C GLY A 68 15.37 -13.81 5.88
N ASN A 69 14.47 -13.72 6.87
CA ASN A 69 13.63 -14.83 7.32
C ASN A 69 12.20 -14.82 6.72
N LEU A 70 11.92 -13.89 5.81
CA LEU A 70 10.69 -13.87 5.02
C LEU A 70 11.02 -13.92 3.53
N ALA A 71 10.54 -14.94 2.83
CA ALA A 71 10.92 -15.19 1.44
C ALA A 71 10.32 -14.20 0.43
N MET A 72 9.13 -13.65 0.71
CA MET A 72 8.41 -12.75 -0.18
C MET A 72 7.60 -11.73 0.61
N ILE A 73 7.51 -10.51 0.08
CA ILE A 73 6.61 -9.46 0.56
C ILE A 73 5.94 -8.82 -0.66
N HIS A 74 4.66 -8.46 -0.53
CA HIS A 74 3.99 -7.59 -1.48
C HIS A 74 4.01 -6.16 -0.92
N ILE A 75 4.80 -5.29 -1.53
CA ILE A 75 5.03 -3.92 -1.07
C ILE A 75 5.28 -3.01 -2.29
N HIS A 76 5.30 -1.71 -2.04
CA HIS A 76 5.50 -0.68 -3.05
C HIS A 76 6.98 -0.43 -3.37
N SER A 77 7.24 0.24 -4.49
CA SER A 77 8.60 0.52 -4.98
C SER A 77 9.47 1.30 -4.01
N TRP A 78 8.89 2.11 -3.10
CA TRP A 78 9.65 2.85 -2.08
C TRP A 78 10.46 1.93 -1.15
N PHE A 79 10.08 0.67 -1.03
CA PHE A 79 10.81 -0.32 -0.24
C PHE A 79 12.09 -0.80 -0.94
N VAL A 80 12.17 -0.66 -2.26
CA VAL A 80 13.34 -1.05 -3.07
C VAL A 80 14.43 0.01 -2.90
N ALA A 81 15.00 0.10 -1.71
CA ALA A 81 16.00 1.08 -1.33
C ALA A 81 17.13 0.43 -0.50
N PRO A 82 18.34 1.01 -0.44
CA PRO A 82 19.48 0.40 0.24
C PRO A 82 19.20 0.08 1.71
N TRP A 83 18.50 0.95 2.42
CA TRP A 83 18.15 0.74 3.83
C TRP A 83 17.18 -0.43 4.06
N GLY A 84 16.32 -0.75 3.07
CA GLY A 84 15.34 -1.83 3.17
C GLY A 84 15.90 -3.19 2.77
N LEU A 85 16.98 -3.21 1.97
CA LEU A 85 17.52 -4.42 1.34
C LEU A 85 18.98 -4.71 1.71
N ALA A 86 19.59 -3.90 2.59
CA ALA A 86 21.01 -4.00 2.96
C ALA A 86 21.46 -5.42 3.38
N ASP A 87 20.60 -6.14 4.11
CA ASP A 87 20.91 -7.46 4.66
C ASP A 87 20.41 -8.63 3.77
N ILE A 88 19.84 -8.31 2.60
CA ILE A 88 19.26 -9.30 1.68
C ILE A 88 20.17 -9.48 0.46
N ALA A 89 20.96 -10.55 0.47
CA ALA A 89 21.95 -10.81 -0.57
C ALA A 89 21.35 -11.18 -1.94
N SER A 90 20.13 -11.74 -1.99
CA SER A 90 19.47 -12.14 -3.23
C SER A 90 17.99 -11.81 -3.18
N TRP A 91 17.58 -10.86 -4.02
CA TRP A 91 16.20 -10.42 -4.18
C TRP A 91 15.96 -9.99 -5.62
N ASN A 92 14.70 -10.03 -6.04
CA ASN A 92 14.25 -9.42 -7.29
C ASN A 92 12.74 -9.13 -7.23
N LEU A 93 12.23 -8.43 -8.24
CA LEU A 93 10.82 -8.09 -8.38
C LEU A 93 10.10 -9.12 -9.25
N ALA A 94 8.86 -9.43 -8.86
CA ALA A 94 7.98 -10.31 -9.60
C ALA A 94 6.61 -9.65 -9.80
N ALA A 95 5.89 -10.07 -10.82
CA ALA A 95 4.53 -9.60 -11.06
C ALA A 95 3.61 -9.99 -9.89
N THR A 96 2.64 -9.12 -9.58
CA THR A 96 1.59 -9.40 -8.60
C THR A 96 0.82 -10.67 -8.98
N PRO A 97 0.66 -11.65 -8.06
CA PRO A 97 -0.15 -12.83 -8.33
C PRO A 97 -1.61 -12.47 -8.65
N SER A 98 -2.22 -13.20 -9.58
CA SER A 98 -3.65 -13.04 -9.88
C SER A 98 -4.54 -13.78 -8.90
N TYR A 99 -5.71 -13.22 -8.59
CA TYR A 99 -6.83 -13.96 -7.99
C TYR A 99 -7.87 -14.28 -9.06
N ASN A 100 -8.20 -15.56 -9.26
CA ASN A 100 -9.14 -16.02 -10.28
C ASN A 100 -8.88 -15.45 -11.69
N GLY A 101 -7.60 -15.30 -12.06
CA GLY A 101 -7.17 -14.76 -13.35
C GLY A 101 -7.18 -13.24 -13.46
N VAL A 102 -7.55 -12.53 -12.39
CA VAL A 102 -7.53 -11.06 -12.33
C VAL A 102 -6.30 -10.62 -11.54
N VAL A 103 -5.46 -9.78 -12.16
CA VAL A 103 -4.34 -9.09 -11.50
C VAL A 103 -4.83 -7.71 -11.08
N THR A 104 -4.54 -7.32 -9.84
CA THR A 104 -4.74 -5.96 -9.33
C THR A 104 -3.46 -5.51 -8.64
N SER A 105 -2.81 -4.51 -9.21
CA SER A 105 -1.62 -3.86 -8.69
C SER A 105 -2.03 -2.61 -7.93
N LYS A 106 -1.80 -2.62 -6.63
CA LYS A 106 -2.14 -1.51 -5.74
C LYS A 106 -1.27 -0.29 -6.08
N MET A 107 -1.91 0.85 -6.34
CA MET A 107 -1.22 2.10 -6.65
C MET A 107 -1.32 3.06 -5.47
N HIS A 108 -0.17 3.54 -5.01
CA HIS A 108 -0.07 4.68 -4.08
C HIS A 108 0.44 5.89 -4.85
N ALA A 109 -0.08 7.06 -4.52
CA ALA A 109 0.36 8.31 -5.12
C ALA A 109 0.53 9.38 -4.05
N ASP A 110 1.77 9.78 -3.83
CA ASP A 110 2.08 10.92 -2.99
C ASP A 110 1.99 12.20 -3.81
N THR A 111 1.14 13.12 -3.35
CA THR A 111 0.89 14.41 -4.01
C THR A 111 1.11 15.56 -3.05
N PHE A 112 1.35 16.73 -3.62
CA PHE A 112 1.44 17.97 -2.85
C PHE A 112 0.18 18.79 -3.05
N CYS A 113 -0.46 19.17 -1.95
CA CYS A 113 -1.64 20.03 -1.94
C CYS A 113 -1.42 21.25 -1.05
N ILE A 114 -2.09 22.36 -1.38
CA ILE A 114 -2.12 23.57 -0.54
C ILE A 114 -3.40 23.49 0.30
N PRO A 115 -3.32 23.35 1.63
CA PRO A 115 -4.50 23.30 2.47
C PRO A 115 -5.29 24.62 2.39
N THR A 116 -6.63 24.54 2.36
CA THR A 116 -7.50 25.72 2.34
C THR A 116 -7.32 26.64 3.55
N GLY A 117 -6.86 26.08 4.68
CA GLY A 117 -6.56 26.82 5.92
C GLY A 117 -5.15 27.40 6.00
N ALA A 118 -4.35 27.38 4.92
CA ALA A 118 -2.99 27.91 4.95
C ALA A 118 -2.96 29.40 5.34
N LEU A 119 -2.01 29.77 6.21
CA LEU A 119 -1.90 31.15 6.72
C LEU A 119 -1.49 32.16 5.62
N ASN A 120 -0.76 31.71 4.60
CA ASN A 120 -0.49 32.49 3.39
C ASN A 120 -1.76 32.52 2.52
N LYS A 121 -2.68 33.44 2.82
CA LYS A 121 -4.06 33.43 2.30
C LYS A 121 -4.21 33.56 0.78
N ASP A 122 -3.21 34.11 0.09
CA ASP A 122 -3.19 34.22 -1.37
C ASP A 122 -2.57 32.98 -2.04
N HIS A 123 -2.04 32.04 -1.25
CA HIS A 123 -1.37 30.80 -1.67
C HIS A 123 -0.15 30.99 -2.58
N THR A 124 0.25 32.23 -2.87
CA THR A 124 1.31 32.55 -3.84
C THR A 124 2.63 31.90 -3.43
N ALA A 125 3.04 32.07 -2.17
CA ALA A 125 4.31 31.53 -1.69
C ALA A 125 4.30 29.99 -1.63
N ALA A 126 3.16 29.41 -1.23
CA ALA A 126 3.00 27.96 -1.23
C ALA A 126 3.07 27.38 -2.66
N PHE A 127 2.41 28.05 -3.61
CA PHE A 127 2.43 27.65 -5.02
C PHE A 127 3.82 27.77 -5.65
N GLU A 128 4.58 28.81 -5.28
CA GLU A 128 5.98 28.97 -5.71
C GLU A 128 6.83 27.79 -5.23
N VAL A 129 6.70 27.37 -3.97
CA VAL A 129 7.41 26.20 -3.44
C VAL A 129 7.01 24.92 -4.17
N LEU A 130 5.71 24.68 -4.39
CA LEU A 130 5.27 23.49 -5.12
C LEU A 130 5.81 23.47 -6.56
N THR A 131 5.82 24.62 -7.22
CA THR A 131 6.38 24.76 -8.57
C THR A 131 7.89 24.52 -8.56
N TYR A 132 8.61 25.00 -7.55
CA TYR A 132 10.04 24.76 -7.39
C TYR A 132 10.35 23.28 -7.19
N LEU A 133 9.58 22.56 -6.36
CA LEU A 133 9.72 21.10 -6.18
C LEU A 133 9.52 20.33 -7.49
N LEU A 134 8.69 20.85 -8.39
CA LEU A 134 8.40 20.27 -9.70
C LEU A 134 9.31 20.79 -10.83
N SER A 135 10.25 21.69 -10.53
CA SER A 135 11.22 22.19 -11.51
C SER A 135 12.11 21.07 -12.05
N GLU A 136 12.71 21.29 -13.22
CA GLU A 136 13.65 20.34 -13.83
C GLU A 136 14.84 20.03 -12.91
N GLU A 137 15.30 21.02 -12.14
CA GLU A 137 16.43 20.88 -11.21
C GLU A 137 16.09 19.98 -10.01
N VAL A 138 14.89 20.13 -9.44
CA VAL A 138 14.53 19.53 -8.15
C VAL A 138 13.80 18.21 -8.31
N ALA A 139 12.96 18.07 -9.34
CA ALA A 139 12.12 16.89 -9.52
C ALA A 139 12.96 15.60 -9.54
N SER A 140 14.04 15.56 -10.32
CA SER A 140 14.91 14.37 -10.41
C SER A 140 15.60 14.05 -9.07
N LYS A 141 16.00 15.07 -8.30
CA LYS A 141 16.60 14.88 -6.96
C LYS A 141 15.58 14.29 -5.98
N LEU A 142 14.34 14.79 -6.02
CA LEU A 142 13.26 14.30 -5.17
C LEU A 142 12.95 12.83 -5.49
N LEU A 143 12.86 12.47 -6.77
CA LEU A 143 12.53 11.10 -7.22
C LEU A 143 13.56 10.05 -6.78
N LEU A 144 14.84 10.42 -6.73
CA LEU A 144 15.91 9.55 -6.24
C LEU A 144 15.83 9.27 -4.74
N ILE A 145 15.35 10.24 -3.95
CA ILE A 145 15.17 10.10 -2.51
C ILE A 145 13.88 9.33 -2.20
N TYR A 146 12.81 9.61 -2.95
CA TYR A 146 11.48 9.10 -2.67
C TYR A 146 11.28 7.62 -3.04
N GLY A 147 12.02 7.11 -4.03
CA GLY A 147 11.90 5.71 -4.49
C GLY A 147 10.57 5.37 -5.18
N GLY A 148 9.81 6.40 -5.57
CA GLY A 148 8.57 6.29 -6.33
C GLY A 148 8.79 6.62 -7.81
N MET A 149 8.19 5.82 -8.70
CA MET A 149 8.19 6.11 -10.14
C MET A 149 7.52 7.46 -10.42
N PRO A 150 8.14 8.34 -11.25
CA PRO A 150 7.59 9.66 -11.49
C PRO A 150 6.24 9.62 -12.22
N ALA A 151 5.30 10.44 -11.76
CA ALA A 151 4.06 10.69 -12.51
C ALA A 151 4.28 11.50 -13.81
N ARG A 152 5.40 12.24 -13.91
CA ARG A 152 5.75 13.00 -15.11
C ARG A 152 6.32 12.05 -16.16
N LEU A 153 5.56 11.81 -17.23
CA LEU A 153 5.91 10.89 -18.33
C LEU A 153 7.32 11.12 -18.89
N SER A 154 7.72 12.38 -19.08
CA SER A 154 9.05 12.72 -19.61
C SER A 154 10.23 12.32 -18.71
N LEU A 155 9.96 11.90 -17.47
CA LEU A 155 10.97 11.41 -16.53
C LEU A 155 10.94 9.89 -16.35
N GLN A 156 9.95 9.18 -16.90
CA GLN A 156 9.76 7.75 -16.64
C GLN A 156 10.80 6.89 -17.35
N ASP A 157 11.07 7.15 -18.64
CA ASP A 157 11.91 6.28 -19.48
C ASP A 157 13.30 6.01 -18.90
N ALA A 158 13.95 7.03 -18.31
CA ALA A 158 15.29 6.91 -17.73
C ALA A 158 15.30 6.73 -16.19
N TYR A 159 14.12 6.67 -15.56
CA TYR A 159 14.03 6.73 -14.10
C TYR A 159 14.72 5.53 -13.43
N PHE A 160 14.37 4.31 -13.85
CA PHE A 160 14.85 3.11 -13.19
C PHE A 160 16.35 2.87 -13.42
N ASP A 161 16.88 3.24 -14.58
CA ASP A 161 18.32 3.25 -14.84
C ASP A 161 19.04 4.20 -13.87
N THR A 162 18.57 5.45 -13.79
CA THR A 162 19.13 6.48 -12.90
C THR A 162 19.02 6.07 -11.43
N TYR A 163 17.89 5.48 -11.04
CA TYR A 163 17.64 5.03 -9.67
C TYR A 163 18.55 3.85 -9.29
N THR A 164 18.73 2.90 -10.21
CA THR A 164 19.61 1.74 -10.02
C THR A 164 21.07 2.17 -9.92
N GLU A 165 21.55 3.05 -10.80
CA GLU A 165 22.92 3.58 -10.73
C GLU A 165 23.20 4.29 -9.39
N ALA A 166 22.23 5.06 -8.90
CA ALA A 166 22.38 5.82 -7.66
C ALA A 166 22.30 4.96 -6.38
N ASN A 167 21.42 3.97 -6.34
CA ASN A 167 21.10 3.24 -5.10
C ASN A 167 21.62 1.79 -5.09
N PHE A 168 21.83 1.20 -6.26
CA PHE A 168 22.25 -0.19 -6.43
C PHE A 168 23.31 -0.31 -7.53
N PRO A 169 24.45 0.40 -7.43
CA PRO A 169 25.44 0.49 -8.51
C PRO A 169 26.06 -0.86 -8.92
N ASP A 170 25.97 -1.87 -8.04
CA ASP A 170 26.47 -3.22 -8.28
C ASP A 170 25.39 -4.17 -8.84
N ARG A 171 24.24 -3.65 -9.28
CA ARG A 171 23.08 -4.41 -9.76
C ARG A 171 22.70 -3.96 -11.17
N ASP A 172 22.52 -4.91 -12.07
CA ASP A 172 22.07 -4.72 -13.45
C ASP A 172 20.87 -5.63 -13.82
N ASP A 173 20.37 -6.41 -12.85
CA ASP A 173 19.40 -7.49 -13.03
C ASP A 173 18.06 -7.22 -12.33
N ILE A 174 17.82 -6.00 -11.82
CA ILE A 174 16.55 -5.66 -11.17
C ILE A 174 15.45 -5.60 -12.23
N ASN A 175 14.42 -6.42 -12.04
CA ASN A 175 13.30 -6.55 -12.97
C ASN A 175 12.31 -5.37 -12.85
N TRP A 176 12.69 -4.19 -13.30
CA TRP A 176 11.82 -3.02 -13.28
C TRP A 176 10.62 -3.11 -14.23
N ASP A 177 10.71 -3.97 -15.25
CA ASP A 177 9.64 -4.20 -16.23
C ASP A 177 8.33 -4.61 -15.56
N VAL A 178 8.36 -5.38 -14.48
CA VAL A 178 7.13 -5.78 -13.77
C VAL A 178 6.47 -4.60 -13.05
N VAL A 179 7.23 -3.59 -12.62
CA VAL A 179 6.68 -2.38 -12.02
C VAL A 179 5.95 -1.55 -13.08
N VAL A 180 6.59 -1.37 -14.24
CA VAL A 180 5.99 -0.66 -15.39
C VAL A 180 4.75 -1.41 -15.88
N ALA A 181 4.82 -2.73 -16.03
CA ALA A 181 3.69 -3.55 -16.47
C ALA A 181 2.52 -3.52 -15.47
N GLY A 182 2.81 -3.44 -14.17
CA GLY A 182 1.81 -3.35 -13.10
C GLY A 182 0.89 -2.13 -13.22
N MET A 183 1.37 -1.03 -13.84
CA MET A 183 0.56 0.17 -14.08
C MET A 183 -0.66 -0.06 -14.97
N ALA A 184 -0.69 -1.15 -15.75
CA ALA A 184 -1.86 -1.53 -16.56
C ALA A 184 -3.00 -2.14 -15.73
N TYR A 185 -2.76 -2.45 -14.45
CA TYR A 185 -3.68 -3.15 -13.57
C TYR A 185 -3.96 -2.37 -12.26
N PRO A 186 -4.22 -1.06 -12.30
CA PRO A 186 -4.41 -0.29 -11.08
C PRO A 186 -5.64 -0.77 -10.31
N ASP A 187 -5.62 -0.60 -9.00
CA ASP A 187 -6.83 -0.72 -8.19
C ASP A 187 -7.75 0.48 -8.46
N ASN A 188 -8.79 0.24 -9.26
CA ASN A 188 -9.81 1.23 -9.56
C ASN A 188 -11.21 0.62 -9.34
N PRO A 189 -11.99 1.05 -8.34
CA PRO A 189 -11.70 2.12 -7.39
C PRO A 189 -10.46 1.85 -6.52
N ASN A 190 -9.76 2.91 -6.14
CA ASN A 190 -8.54 2.83 -5.35
C ASN A 190 -8.87 2.63 -3.87
N HIS A 191 -8.14 1.75 -3.20
CA HIS A 191 -8.40 1.42 -1.80
C HIS A 191 -8.14 2.57 -0.80
N GLU A 192 -7.37 3.59 -1.19
CA GLU A 192 -7.14 4.83 -0.42
C GLU A 192 -8.15 5.94 -0.75
N SER A 193 -9.17 5.63 -1.55
CA SER A 193 -10.25 6.58 -1.86
C SER A 193 -10.92 7.09 -0.58
N TRP A 194 -11.50 8.28 -0.70
CA TRP A 194 -12.24 8.94 0.38
C TRP A 194 -13.33 8.02 0.96
N MET A 195 -13.58 8.17 2.26
CA MET A 195 -14.65 7.50 3.01
C MET A 195 -15.32 8.48 3.99
N PRO A 196 -16.63 8.32 4.26
CA PRO A 196 -17.31 9.08 5.31
C PRO A 196 -16.60 8.91 6.65
N SER A 197 -16.54 10.00 7.44
CA SER A 197 -15.82 10.05 8.72
C SER A 197 -14.46 9.34 8.65
N PHE A 198 -13.62 9.71 7.68
CA PHE A 198 -12.41 8.99 7.28
C PHE A 198 -11.55 8.47 8.44
N GLN A 199 -11.30 9.29 9.47
CA GLN A 199 -10.51 8.87 10.64
C GLN A 199 -11.21 7.76 11.45
N GLU A 200 -12.49 7.91 11.74
CA GLU A 200 -13.27 6.92 12.50
C GLU A 200 -13.43 5.61 11.72
N THR A 201 -13.70 5.71 10.41
CA THR A 201 -13.70 4.57 9.49
C THR A 201 -12.34 3.86 9.48
N THR A 202 -11.25 4.64 9.44
CA THR A 202 -9.87 4.13 9.48
C THR A 202 -9.57 3.38 10.76
N ASP A 203 -9.92 3.96 11.90
CA ASP A 203 -9.74 3.34 13.20
C ASP A 203 -10.55 2.04 13.28
N LYS A 204 -11.79 2.04 12.76
CA LYS A 204 -12.69 0.89 12.84
C LYS A 204 -12.19 -0.34 12.09
N TYR A 205 -11.72 -0.21 10.84
CA TYR A 205 -11.19 -1.37 10.14
C TYR A 205 -9.80 -1.78 10.69
N ASN A 206 -9.03 -0.84 11.25
CA ASN A 206 -7.75 -1.16 11.89
C ASN A 206 -7.93 -1.91 13.21
N GLU A 207 -9.02 -1.68 13.95
CA GLU A 207 -9.39 -2.51 15.10
C GLU A 207 -9.58 -3.98 14.67
N LEU A 208 -10.29 -4.23 13.56
CA LEU A 208 -10.45 -5.58 13.03
C LEU A 208 -9.10 -6.17 12.61
N TRP A 209 -8.27 -5.42 11.87
CA TRP A 209 -6.92 -5.85 11.51
C TRP A 209 -6.12 -6.29 12.73
N ASN A 210 -6.09 -5.43 13.76
CA ASN A 210 -5.35 -5.70 14.98
C ASN A 210 -5.89 -6.93 15.71
N LYS A 211 -7.21 -7.10 15.76
CA LYS A 211 -7.86 -8.29 16.34
C LYS A 211 -7.47 -9.56 15.58
N TRP A 212 -7.60 -9.56 14.24
CA TRP A 212 -7.28 -10.71 13.41
C TRP A 212 -5.80 -11.08 13.49
N ALA A 213 -4.91 -10.09 13.64
CA ALA A 213 -3.46 -10.31 13.54
C ALA A 213 -2.86 -10.80 14.85
N ASN A 214 -3.65 -10.75 15.93
CA ASN A 214 -3.24 -11.15 17.28
C ASN A 214 -4.11 -12.27 17.88
N THR A 215 -5.22 -12.64 17.26
CA THR A 215 -6.18 -13.61 17.83
C THR A 215 -6.43 -14.78 16.88
N SER A 216 -6.10 -15.99 17.32
CA SER A 216 -6.47 -17.24 16.64
C SER A 216 -7.91 -17.66 16.95
N GLY A 217 -8.56 -18.40 16.04
CA GLY A 217 -9.88 -18.99 16.26
C GLY A 217 -11.07 -18.04 16.05
N LEU A 218 -10.87 -16.93 15.33
CA LEU A 218 -11.94 -16.03 14.94
C LEU A 218 -12.83 -16.67 13.86
N ASP A 219 -14.11 -16.38 13.93
CA ASP A 219 -15.03 -16.57 12.82
C ASP A 219 -15.01 -15.31 11.94
N MET A 220 -14.19 -15.32 10.90
CA MET A 220 -14.01 -14.17 10.02
C MET A 220 -15.29 -13.73 9.32
N ASP A 221 -16.28 -14.61 9.11
CA ASP A 221 -17.57 -14.21 8.55
C ASP A 221 -18.34 -13.30 9.53
N THR A 222 -18.37 -13.69 10.80
CA THR A 222 -18.97 -12.89 11.87
C THR A 222 -18.26 -11.55 12.01
N GLU A 223 -16.92 -11.55 12.06
CA GLU A 223 -16.12 -10.32 12.21
C GLU A 223 -16.31 -9.33 11.04
N ILE A 224 -16.42 -9.84 9.81
CA ILE A 224 -16.68 -9.02 8.61
C ILE A 224 -18.08 -8.41 8.64
N ALA A 225 -19.09 -9.19 9.06
CA ALA A 225 -20.46 -8.71 9.18
C ALA A 225 -20.59 -7.61 10.26
N GLU A 226 -19.90 -7.80 11.39
CA GLU A 226 -19.81 -6.79 12.46
C GLU A 226 -19.13 -5.50 11.97
N LEU A 227 -18.01 -5.61 11.24
CA LEU A 227 -17.35 -4.45 10.65
C LEU A 227 -18.28 -3.72 9.68
N THR A 228 -18.94 -4.44 8.77
CA THR A 228 -19.86 -3.84 7.78
C THR A 228 -20.97 -3.04 8.47
N SER A 229 -21.56 -3.60 9.52
CA SER A 229 -22.62 -2.95 10.29
C SER A 229 -22.11 -1.71 11.04
N ALA A 230 -20.90 -1.79 11.61
CA ALA A 230 -20.26 -0.66 12.29
C ALA A 230 -19.92 0.47 11.31
N LEU A 231 -19.41 0.14 10.12
CA LEU A 231 -19.15 1.10 9.05
C LEU A 231 -20.43 1.81 8.61
N GLN A 232 -21.55 1.08 8.46
CA GLN A 232 -22.82 1.72 8.13
C GLN A 232 -23.22 2.75 9.19
N SER A 233 -23.08 2.41 10.47
CA SER A 233 -23.40 3.35 11.56
C SER A 233 -22.51 4.61 11.54
N ILE A 234 -21.23 4.46 11.17
CA ILE A 234 -20.29 5.58 11.02
C ILE A 234 -20.68 6.45 9.82
N PHE A 235 -21.08 5.82 8.71
CA PHE A 235 -21.47 6.52 7.49
C PHE A 235 -22.76 7.31 7.70
N ASP A 236 -23.77 6.70 8.33
CA ASP A 236 -25.04 7.34 8.68
C ASP A 236 -24.84 8.57 9.61
N ALA A 237 -23.84 8.53 10.49
CA ALA A 237 -23.53 9.62 11.42
C ALA A 237 -22.73 10.78 10.77
N ALA A 238 -22.16 10.54 9.59
CA ALA A 238 -21.35 11.52 8.86
C ALA A 238 -22.18 12.42 7.93
N GLU A 239 -23.45 12.06 7.67
CA GLU A 239 -24.44 12.86 6.94
C GLU A 239 -24.94 14.07 7.76
#